data_AF-A0A7C2UNT2-F1
#
_entry.id   AF-A0A7C2UNT2-F1
#
_cell.length_a   1.000
_cell.length_b   1.000
_cell.length_c   1.000
_cell.angle_alpha   90.00
_cell.angle_beta   90.00
_cell.angle_gamma   90.00
#
_symmetry.space_group_name_H-M   'P 1'
#
loop_
_entity.id
_entity.type
_entity.pdbx_description
1 polymer ?
#
loop_
_entity_poly.entity_id
_entity_poly.type
_entity_poly.pdbx_seq_one_letter_code
_entity_poly.pdbx_strand_id
1 'polypeptide(L)'
;MADTNFAAIPPRERVLLLPHCLRPSATCPGRPSRQGFRCPPDCAERCPIKALREEALRLGYKGVCVAPGGALALRFVQETRPQAVVAIACAKELQEGEEAVAALGPSRPLVVVIPLSRDGCVDTEVNLDQALALLRTGTG
;
A
#
# COMPACT_ATOMS: atom_id res chain seq x y z
N MET A 1 -4.99 -15.54 20.67
CA MET A 1 -4.68 -14.97 19.32
C MET A 1 -3.39 -14.20 19.52
N ALA A 2 -2.32 -14.49 18.78
CA ALA A 2 -1.05 -13.83 18.99
C ALA A 2 -1.21 -12.34 18.65
N ASP A 3 -1.03 -11.46 19.65
CA ASP A 3 -0.93 -10.02 19.48
C ASP A 3 0.28 -9.72 18.59
N THR A 4 0.03 -9.69 17.29
CA THR A 4 1.11 -9.57 16.30
C THR A 4 1.48 -8.10 16.21
N ASN A 5 2.58 -7.74 16.86
CA ASN A 5 3.13 -6.39 16.82
C ASN A 5 3.72 -6.13 15.41
N PHE A 6 3.19 -5.15 14.69
CA PHE A 6 3.70 -4.74 13.37
C PHE A 6 5.22 -4.48 13.38
N ALA A 7 5.74 -3.85 14.43
CA ALA A 7 7.16 -3.55 14.56
C ALA A 7 8.05 -4.80 14.62
N ALA A 8 7.51 -5.95 15.02
CA ALA A 8 8.25 -7.21 15.08
C ALA A 8 8.30 -7.96 13.74
N ILE A 9 7.42 -7.63 12.79
CA ILE A 9 7.42 -8.24 11.45
C ILE A 9 8.49 -7.54 10.61
N PRO A 10 9.52 -8.21 10.06
CA PRO A 10 10.56 -7.55 9.29
C PRO A 10 10.03 -7.01 7.95
N PRO A 11 10.56 -5.90 7.40
CA PRO A 11 10.14 -5.33 6.12
C PRO A 11 9.98 -6.33 4.97
N ARG A 12 10.88 -7.31 4.85
CA ARG A 12 10.83 -8.36 3.82
C ARG A 12 9.61 -9.27 3.87
N GLU A 13 8.83 -9.23 4.95
CA GLU A 13 7.54 -9.92 5.08
C GLU A 13 6.34 -8.96 5.02
N ARG A 14 6.58 -7.69 4.67
CA ARG A 14 5.56 -6.66 4.52
C ARG A 14 5.33 -6.33 3.06
N VAL A 15 4.10 -5.97 2.73
CA VAL A 15 3.76 -5.33 1.46
C VAL A 15 3.10 -3.97 1.69
N LEU A 16 3.23 -3.10 0.69
CA LEU A 16 2.56 -1.80 0.66
C LEU A 16 1.51 -1.78 -0.46
N LEU A 17 0.29 -1.40 -0.10
CA LEU A 17 -0.81 -1.15 -1.03
C LEU A 17 -1.08 0.35 -1.09
N LEU A 18 -1.02 0.91 -2.30
CA LEU A 18 -1.29 2.32 -2.59
C LEU A 18 -2.51 2.43 -3.51
N PRO A 19 -3.38 3.43 -3.33
CA PRO A 19 -4.50 3.66 -4.22
C PRO A 19 -4.04 4.46 -5.43
N HIS A 20 -4.51 4.10 -6.62
CA HIS A 20 -4.13 4.81 -7.84
C HIS A 20 -4.57 6.28 -7.88
N CYS A 21 -5.57 6.67 -7.08
CA CYS A 21 -6.09 8.03 -7.02
C CYS A 21 -5.12 9.04 -6.36
N LEU A 22 -4.07 8.58 -5.66
CA LEU A 22 -2.98 9.43 -5.15
C LEU A 22 -2.07 9.99 -6.26
N ARG A 23 -2.24 9.52 -7.50
CA ARG A 23 -1.45 10.01 -8.64
C ARG A 23 -1.90 11.44 -9.01
N PRO A 24 -0.98 12.33 -9.42
CA PRO A 24 -1.37 13.58 -10.04
C PRO A 24 -1.99 13.30 -11.41
N SER A 25 -3.30 13.42 -11.52
CA SER A 25 -4.09 12.93 -12.63
C SER A 25 -3.72 13.56 -13.97
N ALA A 26 -3.37 14.85 -13.95
CA ALA A 26 -3.03 15.63 -15.13
C ALA A 26 -1.66 15.30 -15.72
N THR A 27 -0.68 14.91 -14.89
CA THR A 27 0.72 14.80 -15.30
C THR A 27 1.29 13.39 -15.17
N CYS A 28 0.63 12.49 -14.42
CA CYS A 28 1.17 11.17 -14.14
C CYS A 28 1.39 10.37 -15.44
N PRO A 29 2.64 9.99 -15.75
CA PRO A 29 2.94 9.17 -16.93
C PRO A 29 2.63 7.69 -16.70
N GLY A 30 2.20 7.31 -15.50
CA GLY A 30 1.90 5.93 -15.14
C GLY A 30 0.81 5.31 -16.01
N ARG A 31 0.91 4.01 -16.24
CA ARG A 31 -0.05 3.25 -17.07
C ARG A 31 -0.69 2.13 -16.26
N PRO A 32 -1.98 1.85 -16.46
CA PRO A 32 -2.61 0.69 -15.86
C PRO A 32 -1.97 -0.59 -16.39
N SER A 33 -1.92 -1.62 -15.56
CA SER A 33 -1.51 -2.96 -15.95
C SER A 33 -2.27 -4.00 -15.15
N ARG A 34 -2.18 -5.27 -15.56
CA ARG A 34 -2.78 -6.37 -14.81
C ARG A 34 -2.27 -6.48 -13.37
N GLN A 35 -1.07 -5.98 -13.07
CA GLN A 35 -0.45 -6.01 -11.74
C GLN A 35 -0.62 -4.69 -10.97
N GLY A 36 -1.46 -3.77 -11.47
CA GLY A 36 -1.64 -2.43 -10.90
C GLY A 36 -1.03 -1.35 -11.79
N PHE A 37 -1.12 -0.10 -11.36
CA PHE A 37 -0.49 1.03 -12.05
C PHE A 37 1.03 0.92 -11.99
N ARG A 38 1.69 1.10 -13.14
CA ARG A 38 3.15 1.12 -13.23
C ARG A 38 3.64 2.53 -13.54
N CYS A 39 4.54 3.03 -12.69
CA CYS A 39 5.38 4.17 -13.03
C CYS A 39 6.40 3.74 -14.11
N PRO A 40 6.67 4.57 -15.13
CA PRO A 40 7.79 4.32 -16.03
C PRO A 40 9.12 4.40 -15.25
N PRO A 41 10.18 3.71 -15.69
CA PRO A 41 11.47 3.69 -14.99
C PRO A 41 12.08 5.08 -14.76
N ASP A 42 11.86 6.01 -15.68
CA ASP A 42 12.37 7.38 -15.72
C ASP A 42 11.34 8.43 -15.26
N CYS A 43 10.35 8.01 -14.44
CA CYS A 43 9.31 8.90 -13.94
C CYS A 43 9.89 10.08 -13.13
N ALA A 44 9.89 11.28 -13.73
CA ALA A 44 10.38 12.51 -13.11
C ALA A 44 9.38 13.15 -12.11
N GLU A 45 8.13 12.70 -12.12
CA GLU A 45 7.06 13.23 -11.27
C GLU A 45 7.41 13.10 -9.78
N ARG A 46 7.17 14.18 -9.02
CA ARG A 46 7.30 14.16 -7.56
C ARG A 46 5.91 13.96 -6.99
N CYS A 47 5.60 12.72 -6.59
CA CYS A 47 4.28 12.39 -6.04
C CYS A 47 4.38 11.46 -4.82
N PRO A 48 3.32 11.40 -3.98
CA PRO A 48 3.30 10.54 -2.80
C PRO A 48 3.54 9.07 -3.13
N ILE A 49 3.00 8.57 -4.25
CA ILE A 49 3.20 7.19 -4.70
C ILE A 49 4.69 6.88 -4.89
N LYS A 50 5.43 7.78 -5.54
CA LYS A 50 6.87 7.58 -5.80
C LYS A 50 7.64 7.54 -4.48
N ALA A 51 7.43 8.53 -3.61
CA ALA A 51 8.10 8.63 -2.32
C ALA A 51 7.86 7.38 -1.44
N LEU A 52 6.61 6.95 -1.31
CA LEU A 52 6.25 5.78 -0.50
C LEU A 52 6.77 4.47 -1.09
N ARG A 53 6.71 4.33 -2.43
CA ARG A 53 7.23 3.15 -3.12
C ARG A 53 8.74 3.04 -2.97
N GLU A 54 9.47 4.13 -3.21
CA GLU A 54 10.94 4.16 -3.09
C GLU A 54 11.37 3.83 -1.66
N GLU A 55 10.69 4.40 -0.66
CA GLU A 55 10.99 4.09 0.75
C GLU A 55 10.72 2.62 1.08
N ALA A 56 9.57 2.07 0.69
CA ALA A 56 9.25 0.66 0.91
C ALA A 56 10.29 -0.26 0.26
N LEU A 57 10.71 0.02 -0.98
CA LEU A 57 11.74 -0.74 -1.68
C LEU A 57 13.11 -0.62 -1.00
N ARG A 58 13.49 0.60 -0.57
CA ARG A 58 14.73 0.85 0.19
C ARG A 58 14.76 0.07 1.51
N LEU A 59 13.63 -0.05 2.18
CA LEU A 59 13.47 -0.84 3.40
C LEU A 59 13.42 -2.35 3.14
N GLY A 60 13.33 -2.79 1.88
CA GLY A 60 13.28 -4.20 1.51
C GLY A 60 11.88 -4.82 1.65
N TYR A 61 10.81 -4.03 1.48
CA TYR A 61 9.45 -4.56 1.44
C TYR A 61 9.32 -5.64 0.35
N LYS A 62 8.57 -6.70 0.66
CA LYS A 62 8.32 -7.85 -0.23
C LYS A 62 7.70 -7.43 -1.56
N GLY A 63 6.94 -6.34 -1.54
CA GLY A 63 6.39 -5.73 -2.73
C GLY A 63 5.57 -4.48 -2.46
N VAL A 64 5.35 -3.72 -3.53
CA VAL A 64 4.50 -2.53 -3.56
C VAL A 64 3.51 -2.65 -4.72
N CYS A 65 2.24 -2.44 -4.44
CA CYS A 65 1.18 -2.48 -5.45
C CYS A 65 0.41 -1.16 -5.46
N VAL A 66 0.33 -0.52 -6.63
CA VAL A 66 -0.54 0.65 -6.85
C VAL A 66 -1.85 0.14 -7.46
N ALA A 67 -2.85 -0.08 -6.62
CA ALA A 67 -4.08 -0.74 -7.01
C ALA A 67 -5.14 0.25 -7.52
N PRO A 68 -5.81 -0.05 -8.64
CA PRO A 68 -6.98 0.69 -9.09
C PRO A 68 -8.23 0.40 -8.24
N GLY A 69 -8.22 -0.67 -7.44
CA GLY A 69 -9.31 -1.05 -6.54
C GLY A 69 -9.03 -2.36 -5.79
N GLY A 70 -9.94 -2.71 -4.87
CA GLY A 70 -9.76 -3.78 -3.88
C GLY A 70 -9.48 -5.18 -4.43
N ALA A 71 -10.11 -5.58 -5.55
CA ALA A 71 -9.92 -6.91 -6.12
C ALA A 71 -8.45 -7.18 -6.54
N LEU A 72 -7.79 -6.17 -7.11
CA LEU A 72 -6.37 -6.29 -7.50
C LEU A 72 -5.47 -6.28 -6.26
N ALA A 73 -5.79 -5.44 -5.27
CA ALA A 73 -5.08 -5.40 -4.00
C ALA A 73 -5.14 -6.75 -3.27
N LEU A 74 -6.33 -7.36 -3.17
CA LEU A 74 -6.52 -8.66 -2.54
C LEU A 74 -5.75 -9.76 -3.27
N ARG A 75 -5.81 -9.79 -4.61
CA ARG A 75 -5.05 -10.76 -5.40
C ARG A 75 -3.54 -10.63 -5.14
N PHE A 76 -3.03 -9.40 -5.08
CA PHE A 76 -1.63 -9.15 -4.77
C PHE A 76 -1.25 -9.68 -3.38
N VAL A 77 -2.10 -9.49 -2.37
CA VAL A 77 -1.89 -10.05 -1.01
C VAL A 77 -1.87 -11.58 -1.05
N GLN A 78 -2.80 -12.22 -1.76
CA GLN A 78 -2.88 -13.68 -1.90
C GLN A 78 -1.67 -14.28 -2.63
N GLU A 79 -1.18 -13.61 -3.67
CA GLU A 79 -0.01 -14.03 -4.46
C GLU A 79 1.30 -13.85 -3.66
N THR A 80 1.46 -12.74 -2.96
CA THR A 80 2.69 -12.41 -2.23
C THR A 80 2.80 -13.08 -0.86
N ARG A 81 1.66 -13.45 -0.26
CA ARG A 81 1.56 -14.06 1.08
C ARG A 81 2.45 -13.35 2.11
N PRO A 82 2.19 -12.06 2.38
CA PRO A 82 2.94 -11.31 3.37
C PRO A 82 2.50 -11.71 4.79
N GLN A 83 3.30 -11.37 5.79
CA GLN A 83 2.87 -11.39 7.19
C GLN A 83 2.18 -10.08 7.59
N ALA A 84 2.50 -8.97 6.91
CA ALA A 84 1.80 -7.70 7.11
C ALA A 84 1.51 -6.94 5.82
N VAL A 85 0.40 -6.22 5.82
CA VAL A 85 -0.03 -5.30 4.78
C VAL A 85 -0.10 -3.92 5.38
N VAL A 86 0.60 -2.95 4.78
CA VAL A 86 0.32 -1.53 4.98
C VAL A 86 -0.58 -1.07 3.84
N ALA A 87 -1.79 -0.63 4.16
CA ALA A 87 -2.78 -0.22 3.16
C ALA A 87 -3.09 1.28 3.29
N ILE A 88 -2.98 1.99 2.17
CA ILE A 88 -3.45 3.38 2.05
C ILE A 88 -4.67 3.37 1.14
N ALA A 89 -5.81 3.88 1.60
CA ALA A 89 -7.03 4.00 0.79
C ALA A 89 -8.04 4.94 1.47
N CYS A 90 -9.18 5.18 0.81
CA CYS A 90 -10.30 5.86 1.47
C CYS A 90 -10.93 4.95 2.53
N ALA A 91 -11.68 5.53 3.48
CA ALA A 91 -12.24 4.78 4.60
C ALA A 91 -13.05 3.55 4.17
N LYS A 92 -13.84 3.69 3.09
CA LYS A 92 -14.65 2.60 2.53
C LYS A 92 -13.78 1.44 2.03
N GLU A 93 -12.78 1.72 1.20
CA GLU A 93 -11.90 0.69 0.65
C GLU A 93 -11.05 0.01 1.72
N LEU A 94 -10.65 0.75 2.77
CA LEU A 94 -9.94 0.18 3.91
C LEU A 94 -10.82 -0.84 4.65
N GLN A 95 -12.06 -0.47 4.96
CA GLN A 95 -13.01 -1.38 5.62
C GLN A 95 -13.27 -2.64 4.79
N GLU A 96 -13.60 -2.48 3.50
CA GLU A 96 -13.82 -3.61 2.58
C GLU A 96 -12.56 -4.49 2.45
N GLY A 97 -11.38 -3.88 2.45
CA GLY A 97 -10.09 -4.58 2.39
C GLY A 97 -9.80 -5.39 3.65
N GLU A 98 -10.07 -4.85 4.83
CA GLU A 98 -9.92 -5.57 6.11
C GLU A 98 -10.86 -6.78 6.18
N GLU A 99 -12.13 -6.61 5.79
CA GLU A 99 -13.11 -7.70 5.70
C GLU A 99 -12.65 -8.79 4.72
N ALA A 100 -12.15 -8.40 3.54
CA ALA A 100 -11.65 -9.33 2.54
C ALA A 100 -10.41 -10.11 3.03
N VAL A 101 -9.50 -9.45 3.75
CA VAL A 101 -8.32 -10.11 4.35
C VAL A 101 -8.74 -11.01 5.50
N ALA A 102 -9.71 -10.61 6.32
CA ALA A 102 -10.25 -11.43 7.40
C ALA A 102 -10.82 -12.76 6.88
N ALA A 103 -11.44 -12.74 5.71
CA ALA A 103 -12.00 -13.92 5.03
C ALA A 103 -10.93 -14.90 4.50
N LEU A 104 -9.64 -14.54 4.48
CA LEU A 104 -8.54 -15.45 4.08
C LEU A 104 -8.23 -16.52 5.13
N GLY A 105 -8.88 -16.46 6.30
CA GLY A 105 -8.76 -17.47 7.35
C GLY A 105 -7.62 -17.19 8.34
N PRO A 106 -7.10 -18.24 9.02
CA PRO A 106 -6.19 -18.06 10.16
C PRO A 106 -4.78 -17.60 9.77
N SER A 107 -4.38 -17.76 8.50
CA SER A 107 -3.06 -17.36 7.99
C SER A 107 -3.06 -15.99 7.32
N ARG A 108 -4.08 -15.17 7.59
CA ARG A 108 -4.18 -13.80 7.07
C ARG A 108 -3.05 -12.92 7.61
N PRO A 109 -2.56 -11.95 6.81
CA PRO A 109 -1.60 -10.97 7.30
C PRO A 109 -2.23 -10.04 8.34
N LEU A 110 -1.38 -9.43 9.16
CA LEU A 110 -1.73 -8.23 9.92
C LEU A 110 -1.98 -7.08 8.94
N VAL A 111 -3.10 -6.38 9.09
CA VAL A 111 -3.41 -5.19 8.28
C VAL A 111 -3.17 -3.95 9.13
N VAL A 112 -2.40 -3.01 8.60
CA VAL A 112 -2.21 -1.68 9.17
C VAL A 112 -2.66 -0.67 8.13
N VAL A 113 -3.59 0.20 8.52
CA VAL A 113 -4.23 1.14 7.60
C VAL A 113 -3.72 2.56 7.80
N ILE A 114 -3.62 3.31 6.70
CA ILE A 114 -3.42 4.75 6.70
C ILE A 114 -4.56 5.35 5.86
N PRO A 115 -5.51 6.08 6.46
CA PRO A 115 -6.54 6.75 5.70
C PRO A 115 -5.93 7.87 4.86
N LEU A 116 -6.54 8.14 3.71
CA LEU A 116 -6.27 9.37 2.96
C LEU A 116 -6.66 10.58 3.82
N SER A 117 -5.88 11.66 3.73
CA SER A 117 -6.18 12.95 4.37
C SER A 117 -7.20 13.75 3.55
N ARG A 118 -7.28 13.49 2.23
CA ARG A 118 -8.36 13.94 1.36
C ARG A 118 -8.83 12.79 0.49
N ASP A 119 -10.08 12.39 0.68
CA ASP A 119 -10.75 11.37 -0.12
C ASP A 119 -11.23 11.90 -1.47
N GLY A 120 -11.47 10.97 -2.40
CA GLY A 120 -11.93 11.25 -3.76
C GLY A 120 -11.53 10.13 -4.71
N CYS A 121 -11.99 10.23 -5.96
CA CYS A 121 -11.61 9.27 -7.00
C CYS A 121 -10.36 9.71 -7.78
N VAL A 122 -9.93 10.96 -7.63
CA VAL A 122 -8.86 11.60 -8.40
C VAL A 122 -8.15 12.61 -7.50
N ASP A 123 -6.83 12.72 -7.62
CA ASP A 123 -6.00 13.70 -6.91
C ASP A 123 -6.25 13.70 -5.40
N THR A 124 -6.24 12.51 -4.80
CA THR A 124 -6.38 12.35 -3.35
C THR A 124 -5.08 12.72 -2.64
N GLU A 125 -5.15 12.86 -1.31
CA GLU A 125 -3.99 13.21 -0.50
C GLU A 125 -3.83 12.24 0.67
N VAL A 126 -2.59 12.09 1.12
CA VAL A 126 -2.23 11.35 2.32
C VAL A 126 -1.23 12.18 3.12
N ASN A 127 -1.26 12.06 4.44
CA ASN A 127 -0.19 12.59 5.28
C ASN A 127 1.10 11.79 5.02
N LEU A 128 1.97 12.34 4.16
CA LEU A 128 3.16 11.64 3.70
C LEU A 128 4.15 11.37 4.84
N ASP A 129 4.31 12.31 5.76
CA ASP A 129 5.24 12.15 6.89
C ASP A 129 4.80 11.02 7.82
N GLN A 130 3.50 10.97 8.15
CA GLN A 130 2.92 9.88 8.93
C GLN A 130 3.08 8.53 8.22
N ALA A 131 2.80 8.49 6.92
CA ALA A 131 2.91 7.26 6.13
C ALA A 131 4.37 6.75 6.09
N LEU A 132 5.34 7.63 5.85
CA LEU A 132 6.76 7.29 5.85
C LEU A 132 7.24 6.83 7.24
N ALA A 133 6.81 7.50 8.31
CA ALA A 133 7.13 7.10 9.67
C ALA A 133 6.60 5.69 9.98
N LEU A 134 5.38 5.37 9.54
CA LEU A 134 4.82 4.03 9.70
C LEU A 134 5.66 2.98 8.95
N LEU A 135 6.07 3.24 7.71
CA LEU A 135 6.85 2.25 6.94
C LEU A 135 8.18 1.90 7.63
N ARG A 136 8.80 2.88 8.29
CA ARG A 136 10.06 2.76 9.04
C ARG A 136 9.92 2.11 10.42
N THR A 137 8.71 1.76 10.85
CA THR A 137 8.49 1.17 12.17
C THR A 137 9.17 -0.20 12.25
N GLY A 138 9.99 -0.44 13.28
CA GLY A 138 10.68 -1.71 13.48
C GLY A 138 11.76 -2.04 12.44
N THR A 139 12.40 -1.01 11.85
CA THR A 139 13.49 -1.18 10.86
C THR A 139 14.86 -0.78 11.42
N GLY A 140 15.02 -0.76 12.75
CA GLY A 140 16.26 -0.46 13.47
C GLY A 140 16.90 -1.68 14.08
#